data_AF-A0A920J6S7-F1
#
_entry.id   AF-A0A920J6S7-F1
#
_cell.length_a   1.000
_cell.length_b   1.000
_cell.length_c   1.000
_cell.angle_alpha   90.00
_cell.angle_beta   90.00
_cell.angle_gamma   90.00
#
_symmetry.space_group_name_H-M   'P 1'
#
loop_
_entity.id
_entity.type
_entity.pdbx_description
1 polymer ?
#
loop_
_entity_poly.entity_id
_entity_poly.type
_entity_poly.pdbx_seq_one_letter_code
_entity_poly.pdbx_strand_id
1 'polypeptide(L)' 'MPDQIVQAVRKRRPELDPRQIIVQGHQGLEKRIKEFIDVGASKFILVPYIEPDDWSKELESLAEATLELQT' A
#
# COMPACT_ATOMS: atom_id res chain seq x y z
N MET A 1 -2.76 -3.68 11.67
CA MET A 1 -1.34 -3.90 11.33
C MET A 1 -0.62 -4.64 12.46
N PRO A 2 0.10 -5.74 12.18
CA PRO A 2 0.87 -6.50 13.17
C PRO A 2 2.03 -5.70 13.78
N ASP A 3 2.34 -5.94 15.06
CA ASP A 3 3.42 -5.25 15.79
C ASP A 3 4.79 -5.40 15.13
N GLN A 4 5.07 -6.56 14.53
CA GLN A 4 6.33 -6.82 13.85
C GLN A 4 6.56 -5.84 12.68
N ILE A 5 5.51 -5.48 11.94
CA ILE A 5 5.58 -4.49 10.85
C ILE A 5 5.82 -3.09 11.42
N VAL A 6 5.12 -2.73 12.51
CA VAL A 6 5.32 -1.45 13.21
C VAL A 6 6.78 -1.29 13.63
N GLN A 7 7.36 -2.33 14.24
CA GLN A 7 8.76 -2.32 14.69
C GLN A 7 9.74 -2.25 13.52
N ALA A 8 9.48 -2.96 12.43
CA ALA A 8 10.30 -2.90 11.23
C ALA A 8 10.35 -1.50 10.62
N VAL A 9 9.22 -0.79 10.57
CA VAL A 9 9.17 0.61 10.13
C VAL A 9 9.94 1.51 11.08
N ARG A 10 9.66 1.45 12.39
CA ARG A 10 10.34 2.29 13.40
C ARG A 10 11.85 2.09 13.44
N LYS A 11 12.34 0.89 13.15
CA LYS A 11 13.78 0.60 13.06
C LYS A 11 14.46 1.35 11.91
N ARG A 12 13.74 1.64 10.82
CA ARG A 12 14.27 2.31 9.62
C ARG A 12 13.97 3.82 9.59
N ARG A 13 12.82 4.22 10.13
CA ARG A 13 12.27 5.58 10.12
C ARG A 13 11.56 5.87 11.45
N PRO A 14 12.30 6.05 12.56
CA PRO A 14 11.72 6.23 13.89
C PRO A 14 10.84 7.49 14.02
N GLU A 15 11.07 8.49 13.18
CA GLU A 15 10.37 9.78 13.15
C GLU A 15 9.00 9.74 12.45
N LEU A 16 8.70 8.69 11.68
CA LEU A 16 7.48 8.57 10.90
C LEU A 16 6.43 7.70 11.60
N ASP A 17 5.16 8.06 11.45
CA ASP A 17 4.06 7.15 11.79
C ASP A 17 4.08 5.98 10.78
N PRO A 18 4.14 4.71 11.22
CA PRO A 18 4.10 3.57 10.31
C PRO A 18 2.89 3.54 9.36
N ARG A 19 1.78 4.16 9.72
CA ARG A 19 0.59 4.32 8.86
C ARG A 19 0.83 5.28 7.68
N GLN A 20 1.84 6.14 7.78
CA GLN A 20 2.31 6.95 6.66
C GLN A 20 3.15 6.16 5.68
N ILE A 21 3.59 4.93 6.00
CA ILE A 21 4.36 4.07 5.10
C ILE A 21 3.51 2.91 4.60
N ILE A 22 2.78 2.24 5.50
CA ILE A 22 1.95 1.07 5.19
C ILE A 22 0.49 1.49 5.08
N VAL A 23 -0.03 1.49 3.84
CA VAL A 23 -1.45 1.71 3.56
C VAL A 23 -2.29 0.64 4.26
N GLN A 24 -3.41 1.03 4.86
CA GLN A 24 -4.29 0.12 5.58
C GLN A 24 -5.52 -0.21 4.72
N GLY A 25 -5.54 -1.42 4.16
CA GLY A 25 -6.60 -1.86 3.25
C GLY A 25 -6.57 -1.10 1.91
N HIS A 26 -7.65 -1.22 1.14
CA HIS A 26 -7.78 -0.59 -0.18
C HIS A 26 -8.06 0.92 -0.09
N GLN A 27 -8.67 1.38 1.00
CA GLN A 27 -8.96 2.80 1.20
C GLN A 27 -7.67 3.61 1.33
N GLY A 28 -7.53 4.63 0.49
CA GLY A 28 -6.36 5.50 0.47
C GLY A 28 -5.18 4.97 -0.35
N LEU A 29 -5.29 3.78 -0.96
CA LEU A 29 -4.29 3.25 -1.87
C LEU A 29 -4.12 4.15 -3.10
N GLU A 30 -5.22 4.56 -3.73
CA GLU A 30 -5.23 5.48 -4.87
C GLU A 30 -4.49 6.78 -4.55
N LYS A 31 -4.85 7.43 -3.43
CA LYS A 31 -4.18 8.65 -2.94
C LYS A 31 -2.69 8.44 -2.78
N ARG A 32 -2.28 7.33 -2.16
CA ARG A 32 -0.86 7.04 -1.93
C ARG A 32 -0.10 6.80 -3.24
N ILE A 33 -0.70 6.09 -4.19
CA ILE A 33 -0.09 5.88 -5.51
C ILE A 33 0.08 7.23 -6.22
N LYS A 34 -0.92 8.11 -6.19
CA LYS A 34 -0.83 9.46 -6.76
C LYS A 34 0.30 10.28 -6.12
N GLU A 35 0.44 10.26 -4.79
CA GLU A 35 1.57 10.92 -4.10
C GLU A 35 2.95 10.43 -4.58
N PHE A 36 3.07 9.15 -4.96
CA PHE A 36 4.30 8.62 -5.54
C PHE A 36 4.47 8.96 -7.02
N ILE A 37 3.38 8.99 -7.79
CA ILE A 37 3.40 9.43 -9.19
C ILE A 37 3.86 10.90 -9.28
N ASP A 38 3.38 11.76 -8.38
CA ASP A 38 3.73 13.18 -8.32
C ASP A 38 5.24 13.43 -8.15
N VAL A 39 5.96 12.47 -7.55
CA VAL A 39 7.43 12.51 -7.39
C VAL A 39 8.18 11.68 -8.43
N GLY A 40 7.49 11.18 -9.46
CA GLY A 40 8.07 10.53 -10.63
C GLY A 40 8.11 8.99 -10.61
N ALA A 41 7.43 8.33 -9.66
CA ALA A 41 7.32 6.87 -9.69
C ALA A 41 6.35 6.41 -10.79
N SER A 42 6.70 5.36 -11.51
CA SER A 42 5.90 4.84 -12.65
C SER A 42 5.59 3.35 -12.57
N LYS A 43 6.09 2.63 -11.56
CA LYS A 43 5.84 1.20 -11.36
C LYS A 43 5.68 0.87 -9.90
N PHE A 44 4.63 0.09 -9.61
CA PHE A 44 4.26 -0.29 -8.25
C PHE A 44 4.13 -1.80 -8.13
N ILE A 45 4.56 -2.34 -7.00
CA ILE A 45 4.33 -3.72 -6.60
C ILE A 45 3.61 -3.66 -5.26
N LEU A 46 2.37 -4.15 -5.25
CA LEU A 46 1.55 -4.20 -4.04
C LEU A 46 1.80 -5.55 -3.36
N VAL A 47 2.21 -5.49 -2.10
CA VAL A 47 2.52 -6.68 -1.31
C VAL A 47 1.66 -6.65 -0.05
N PRO A 48 0.65 -7.54 0.07
CA PRO A 48 -0.11 -7.63 1.29
C PRO A 48 0.76 -8.24 2.38
N TYR A 49 0.72 -7.67 3.59
CA TYR A 49 1.46 -8.20 4.73
C TYR A 49 0.71 -9.33 5.47
N ILE A 50 -0.55 -9.58 5.09
CA ILE A 50 -1.37 -10.74 5.47
C ILE A 50 -1.82 -11.37 4.16
N GLU A 51 -1.62 -12.68 4.01
CA GLU A 51 -2.09 -13.43 2.85
C GLU A 51 -3.63 -13.30 2.73
N PRO A 52 -4.18 -12.90 1.57
CA PRO A 52 -5.62 -12.91 1.34
C PRO A 52 -6.19 -14.33 1.34
N ASP A 53 -7.39 -14.50 1.92
CA ASP A 53 -8.11 -15.78 1.86
C ASP A 53 -8.61 -16.11 0.43
N ASP A 54 -8.87 -15.08 -0.38
CA ASP A 54 -9.29 -15.17 -1.77
C ASP A 54 -8.55 -14.15 -2.63
N TRP A 55 -7.61 -14.64 -3.43
CA TRP A 55 -6.78 -13.82 -4.31
C TRP A 55 -7.56 -13.16 -5.44
N SER A 56 -8.58 -13.82 -5.99
CA SER A 56 -9.37 -13.26 -7.09
C SER A 56 -10.13 -12.03 -6.60
N LYS A 57 -10.80 -12.15 -5.46
CA LYS A 57 -11.53 -11.05 -4.83
C LYS A 57 -10.62 -9.89 -4.42
N GLU A 58 -9.43 -10.20 -3.89
CA GLU A 58 -8.44 -9.18 -3.55
C GLU A 58 -7.98 -8.42 -4.79
N LEU A 59 -7.67 -9.12 -5.88
CA LEU A 59 -7.27 -8.49 -7.15
C LEU A 59 -8.39 -7.64 -7.77
N GLU A 60 -9.65 -8.08 -7.71
CA GLU A 60 -10.80 -7.29 -8.13
C GLU A 60 -10.92 -5.98 -7.34
N SER A 61 -10.76 -6.04 -6.02
CA SER A 61 -10.80 -4.87 -5.14
C SER A 61 -9.64 -3.90 -5.43
N LEU A 62 -8.44 -4.44 -5.72
CA LEU A 62 -7.29 -3.65 -6.12
C LEU A 62 -7.49 -2.99 -7.48
N ALA A 63 -8.08 -3.72 -8.44
CA ALA A 63 -8.40 -3.18 -9.75
C ALA A 63 -9.41 -2.02 -9.63
N GLU A 64 -10.49 -2.19 -8.86
CA GLU A 64 -11.46 -1.11 -8.62
C GLU A 64 -10.79 0.17 -8.07
N ALA A 65 -9.82 0.02 -7.17
CA ALA A 65 -9.14 1.15 -6.54
C ALA A 65 -7.99 1.77 -7.35
N THR A 66 -7.42 1.07 -8.34
CA THR A 66 -6.12 1.48 -8.93
C THR A 66 -5.99 1.31 -10.43
N LEU A 67 -6.89 0.57 -11.10
CA LEU A 67 -6.76 0.26 -12.52
C LEU A 67 -6.80 1.51 -13.39
N GLU A 68 -7.62 2.50 -13.00
CA GLU A 68 -7.73 3.79 -13.70
C GLU A 68 -6.46 4.66 -13.64
N LEU A 69 -5.50 4.32 -12.78
CA LEU A 69 -4.22 5.02 -12.68
C LEU A 69 -3.18 4.51 -13.69
N GLN A 70 -3.47 3.43 -14.40
CA GLN A 70 -2.59 2.89 -15.44
C GLN A 70 -2.72 3.74 -16.71
N THR A 71 -1.58 4.17 -17.25
CA THR A 71 -1.48 4.99 -18.47
C THR A 71 -0.66 4.29 -19.54
#